data_AF-A0A2D4J2F5-F1
#
_entry.id   AF-A0A2D4J2F5-F1
#
_cell.length_a   1.000
_cell.length_b   1.000
_cell.length_c   1.000
_cell.angle_alpha   90.00
_cell.angle_beta   90.00
_cell.angle_gamma   90.00
#
_symmetry.space_group_name_H-M   'P 1'
#
loop_
_entity.id
_entity.type
_entity.pdbx_description
1 polymer ?
#
loop_
_entity_poly.entity_id
_entity_poly.type
_entity_poly.pdbx_seq_one_letter_code
_entity_poly.pdbx_strand_id
1 'polypeptide(L)'
;GIIRGFGVKFHQYADDTQLYFSTPNHPNDAVEVMSRCLEAVRNWMGRNRLRLNPSKTDWLWFPASRYSQIVPSLTIGGEVLAPTERARNLGVLLDVRLSLEDHIAAV
;
A
#
# COMPACT_ATOMS: atom_id res chain seq x y z
N GLY A 1 15.80 -8.77 4.69
CA GLY A 1 14.84 -8.90 3.58
C GLY A 1 14.62 -7.55 2.93
N ILE A 2 14.39 -7.49 1.62
CA ILE A 2 14.38 -6.24 0.85
C ILE A 2 13.41 -5.19 1.42
N ILE A 3 12.20 -5.60 1.83
CA ILE A 3 11.19 -4.71 2.44
C ILE A 3 11.68 -4.10 3.76
N ARG A 4 12.25 -4.92 4.66
CA ARG A 4 12.77 -4.46 5.97
C ARG A 4 13.86 -3.40 5.84
N GLY A 5 14.60 -3.39 4.73
CA GLY A 5 15.63 -2.38 4.46
C GLY A 5 15.09 -0.96 4.30
N PHE A 6 13.79 -0.80 4.04
CA PHE A 6 13.11 0.50 3.92
C PHE A 6 12.40 0.93 5.21
N GLY A 7 12.47 0.14 6.29
CA GLY A 7 11.67 0.39 7.50
C GLY A 7 10.16 0.20 7.30
N VAL A 8 9.75 -0.38 6.16
CA VAL A 8 8.34 -0.70 5.86
C VAL A 8 7.93 -1.96 6.60
N LYS A 9 6.78 -1.91 7.27
CA LYS A 9 6.15 -3.07 7.89
C LYS A 9 5.43 -3.87 6.83
N PHE A 10 5.33 -5.18 7.01
CA PHE A 10 4.67 -6.03 6.02
C PHE A 10 4.05 -7.28 6.66
N HIS A 11 3.09 -7.83 5.96
CA HIS A 11 2.47 -9.11 6.23
C HIS A 11 2.39 -9.91 4.92
N GLN A 12 2.57 -11.22 5.00
CA GLN A 12 2.51 -12.10 3.83
C GLN A 12 1.66 -13.32 4.16
N TYR A 13 0.76 -13.65 3.26
CA TYR A 13 -0.08 -14.83 3.34
C TYR A 13 -0.23 -15.42 1.93
N ALA A 14 0.24 -16.65 1.73
CA ALA A 14 0.34 -17.26 0.40
C ALA A 14 1.05 -16.33 -0.60
N ASP A 15 0.39 -15.98 -1.71
CA ASP A 15 0.87 -15.05 -2.73
C ASP A 15 0.56 -13.57 -2.43
N ASP A 16 -0.29 -13.28 -1.44
CA ASP A 16 -0.62 -11.92 -1.03
C ASP A 16 0.49 -11.31 -0.14
N THR A 17 0.94 -10.11 -0.50
CA THR A 17 1.88 -9.31 0.29
C THR A 17 1.30 -7.94 0.57
N GLN A 18 1.26 -7.58 1.85
CA GLN A 18 0.70 -6.33 2.34
C GLN A 18 1.83 -5.48 2.92
N LEU A 19 1.89 -4.20 2.52
CA LEU A 19 2.91 -3.27 2.98
C LEU A 19 2.26 -2.12 3.75
N TYR A 20 2.89 -1.70 4.84
CA TYR A 20 2.39 -0.67 5.73
C TYR A 20 3.51 0.30 6.12
N PHE A 21 3.23 1.59 6.02
CA PHE A 21 4.12 2.63 6.49
C PHE A 21 3.31 3.77 7.11
N SER A 22 3.80 4.31 8.23
CA SER A 22 3.13 5.38 8.98
C SER A 22 4.18 6.35 9.51
N THR A 23 3.92 7.64 9.37
CA THR A 23 4.80 8.71 9.86
C THR A 23 3.96 9.82 10.47
N PRO A 24 4.40 10.44 11.59
CA PRO A 24 3.59 11.43 12.27
C PRO A 24 3.48 12.75 11.51
N ASN A 25 4.54 13.22 10.82
CA ASN A 25 4.61 14.62 10.35
C ASN A 25 5.04 14.82 8.89
N HIS A 26 5.31 13.74 8.15
CA HIS A 26 5.88 13.85 6.80
C HIS A 26 5.18 12.92 5.80
N PRO A 27 3.91 13.21 5.43
CA PRO A 27 3.14 12.37 4.52
C PRO A 27 3.83 12.14 3.16
N ASN A 28 4.55 13.13 2.62
CA ASN A 28 5.31 12.96 1.39
C ASN A 28 6.44 11.94 1.54
N ASP A 29 7.14 11.92 2.68
CA ASP A 29 8.17 10.92 2.99
C ASP A 29 7.56 9.51 3.03
N ALA A 30 6.33 9.36 3.51
CA ALA A 30 5.63 8.07 3.48
C ALA A 30 5.44 7.55 2.05
N VAL A 31 5.02 8.44 1.14
CA VAL A 31 4.85 8.13 -0.28
C VAL A 31 6.20 7.80 -0.93
N GLU A 32 7.25 8.56 -0.61
CA GLU A 32 8.60 8.32 -1.14
C GLU A 32 9.16 6.97 -0.66
N VAL A 33 9.09 6.68 0.64
CA VAL A 33 9.56 5.42 1.21
C VAL A 33 8.80 4.24 0.61
N MET A 34 7.47 4.33 0.50
CA MET A 34 6.66 3.27 -0.09
C MET A 34 6.99 3.07 -1.58
N SER A 35 7.14 4.14 -2.35
CA SER A 35 7.51 4.08 -3.77
C SER A 35 8.87 3.40 -3.97
N ARG A 36 9.87 3.79 -3.18
CA ARG A 36 11.21 3.17 -3.22
C ARG A 36 11.18 1.70 -2.81
N CYS A 37 10.38 1.36 -1.80
CA CYS A 37 10.21 -0.02 -1.35
C CYS A 37 9.58 -0.89 -2.45
N LEU A 38 8.49 -0.43 -3.06
CA LEU A 38 7.78 -1.15 -4.12
C LEU A 38 8.66 -1.33 -5.37
N GLU A 39 9.44 -0.32 -5.72
CA GLU A 39 10.38 -0.42 -6.84
C GLU A 39 11.48 -1.45 -6.55
N ALA A 40 11.99 -1.50 -5.32
CA ALA A 40 12.94 -2.52 -4.91
C ALA A 40 12.33 -3.93 -4.95
N VAL A 41 11.10 -4.10 -4.44
CA VAL A 41 10.34 -5.36 -4.50
C VAL A 41 10.11 -5.79 -5.95
N ARG A 42 9.66 -4.89 -6.83
CA ARG A 42 9.47 -5.13 -8.27
C ARG A 42 10.75 -5.66 -8.91
N ASN A 43 11.87 -4.99 -8.67
CA ASN A 43 13.18 -5.38 -9.22
C ASN A 43 13.62 -6.75 -8.69
N TRP A 44 13.42 -7.02 -7.40
CA TRP A 44 13.72 -8.32 -6.82
C TRP A 44 12.82 -9.41 -7.41
N MET A 45 11.51 -9.20 -7.55
CA MET A 45 10.60 -10.14 -8.19
C MET A 45 11.04 -10.45 -9.61
N GLY A 46 11.37 -9.43 -10.41
CA GLY A 46 11.86 -9.61 -11.78
C GLY A 46 13.12 -10.48 -11.87
N ARG A 47 14.09 -10.28 -10.97
CA ARG A 47 15.31 -11.12 -10.87
C ARG A 47 14.98 -12.57 -10.47
N ASN A 48 13.89 -12.79 -9.74
CA ASN A 48 13.44 -14.09 -9.28
C ASN A 48 12.33 -14.70 -10.16
N ARG A 49 12.17 -14.22 -11.41
CA ARG A 49 11.18 -14.72 -12.38
C ARG A 49 9.72 -14.60 -11.89
N LEU A 50 9.46 -13.64 -11.01
CA LEU A 50 8.13 -13.26 -10.54
C LEU A 50 7.78 -11.88 -11.13
N ARG A 51 6.48 -11.58 -11.20
CA ARG A 51 5.98 -10.30 -11.70
C ARG A 51 5.02 -9.70 -10.68
N LEU A 52 5.34 -8.49 -10.21
CA LEU A 52 4.39 -7.65 -9.49
C LEU A 52 3.28 -7.23 -10.46
N ASN A 53 2.02 -7.32 -10.04
CA ASN A 53 0.87 -7.02 -10.89
C ASN A 53 0.16 -5.73 -10.42
N PRO A 54 0.48 -4.55 -10.98
CA PRO A 54 -0.13 -3.28 -10.56
C PRO A 54 -1.65 -3.29 -10.65
N SER A 55 -2.24 -3.98 -11.64
CA SER A 55 -3.70 -4.06 -11.81
C SER A 55 -4.43 -4.81 -10.69
N LYS A 56 -3.70 -5.58 -9.87
CA LYS A 56 -4.22 -6.28 -8.69
C LYS A 56 -3.76 -5.64 -7.37
N THR A 57 -3.01 -4.54 -7.43
CA THR A 57 -2.48 -3.87 -6.24
C THR A 57 -3.43 -2.75 -5.82
N ASP A 58 -4.16 -2.97 -4.74
CA ASP A 58 -4.89 -1.91 -4.06
C ASP A 58 -3.97 -1.17 -3.08
N TRP A 59 -4.18 0.14 -2.90
CA TRP A 59 -3.53 0.87 -1.82
C TRP A 59 -4.46 1.92 -1.22
N LEU A 60 -4.34 2.07 0.09
CA LEU A 60 -5.14 2.98 0.90
C LEU A 60 -4.25 4.10 1.44
N TRP A 61 -4.81 5.30 1.47
CA TRP A 61 -4.16 6.48 2.02
C TRP A 61 -4.92 7.01 3.22
N PHE A 62 -4.23 7.17 4.34
CA PHE A 62 -4.81 7.61 5.61
C PHE A 62 -4.13 8.91 6.08
N PRO A 63 -4.50 10.08 5.52
CA PRO A 63 -3.94 11.35 5.95
C PRO A 63 -4.58 11.79 7.26
N ALA A 64 -3.77 12.35 8.17
CA ALA A 64 -4.33 13.15 9.26
C ALA A 64 -5.08 14.37 8.68
N SER A 65 -6.09 14.91 9.39
CA SER A 65 -6.95 15.99 8.87
C SER A 65 -6.19 17.21 8.33
N ARG A 66 -5.06 17.56 8.96
CA ARG A 66 -4.16 18.65 8.53
C ARG A 66 -3.45 18.41 7.19
N TYR A 67 -3.44 17.17 6.71
CA TYR A 67 -2.86 16.73 5.45
C TYR A 67 -3.91 16.22 4.46
N SER A 68 -5.20 16.47 4.72
CA SER A 68 -6.33 16.03 3.87
C SER A 68 -6.25 16.52 2.42
N GLN A 69 -5.56 17.65 2.18
CA GLN A 69 -5.38 18.23 0.85
C GLN A 69 -4.24 17.59 0.06
N ILE A 70 -3.43 16.73 0.67
CA ILE A 70 -2.34 16.05 -0.02
C ILE A 70 -2.93 14.93 -0.85
N VAL A 71 -2.71 15.02 -2.16
CA VAL A 71 -3.00 13.95 -3.12
C VAL A 71 -1.74 13.11 -3.27
N PRO A 72 -1.67 11.92 -2.65
CA PRO A 72 -0.49 11.08 -2.75
C PRO A 72 -0.46 10.41 -4.14
N SER A 73 0.75 10.21 -4.68
CA SER A 73 0.95 9.52 -5.96
C SER A 73 2.02 8.47 -5.80
N LEU A 74 1.64 7.22 -6.02
CA LEU A 74 2.53 6.06 -5.92
C LEU A 74 2.76 5.52 -7.32
N THR A 75 4.00 5.18 -7.68
CA THR A 75 4.32 4.60 -8.99
C THR A 75 5.04 3.27 -8.85
N ILE A 76 4.66 2.30 -9.67
CA ILE A 76 5.33 1.00 -9.76
C ILE A 76 5.65 0.73 -11.23
N GLY A 77 6.94 0.70 -11.56
CA GLY A 77 7.36 0.40 -12.93
C GLY A 77 6.83 1.35 -14.00
N GLY A 78 6.64 2.62 -13.66
CA GLY A 78 6.11 3.65 -14.55
C GLY A 78 4.58 3.74 -14.57
N GLU A 79 3.87 2.78 -13.97
CA GLU A 79 2.42 2.84 -13.80
C GLU A 79 2.07 3.59 -12.51
N VAL A 80 1.15 4.54 -12.60
CA VAL A 80 0.62 5.26 -11.44
C VAL A 80 -0.45 4.38 -10.77
N LEU A 81 -0.27 4.13 -9.48
CA LEU A 81 -1.29 3.54 -8.63
C LEU A 81 -2.11 4.67 -8.01
N ALA A 82 -3.38 4.77 -8.41
CA ALA A 82 -4.33 5.72 -7.81
C ALA A 82 -4.82 5.21 -6.45
N PRO A 83 -4.97 6.07 -5.42
CA PRO A 83 -5.50 5.65 -4.13
C PRO A 83 -6.88 5.04 -4.31
N THR A 84 -7.12 3.93 -3.64
CA THR A 84 -8.43 3.28 -3.60
C THR A 84 -9.22 3.76 -2.38
N GLU A 85 -10.55 3.76 -2.45
CA GLU A 85 -11.39 4.01 -1.28
C GLU A 85 -11.51 2.79 -0.38
N ARG A 86 -11.27 1.60 -0.94
CA ARG A 86 -11.41 0.31 -0.28
C ARG A 86 -10.33 -0.65 -0.77
N ALA A 87 -9.78 -1.46 0.13
CA ALA A 87 -8.87 -2.54 -0.20
C ALA A 87 -9.23 -3.80 0.58
N ARG A 88 -9.08 -4.96 -0.08
CA ARG A 88 -9.32 -6.25 0.58
C ARG A 88 -8.04 -6.75 1.26
N ASN A 89 -8.15 -7.06 2.53
CA ASN A 89 -7.09 -7.65 3.36
C ASN A 89 -7.56 -9.02 3.88
N LEU A 90 -7.12 -10.12 3.26
CA LEU A 90 -7.46 -11.50 3.68
C LEU A 90 -8.97 -11.74 3.85
N GLY A 91 -9.78 -11.22 2.92
CA GLY A 91 -11.24 -11.33 2.97
C GLY A 91 -11.92 -10.18 3.72
N VAL A 92 -11.18 -9.38 4.49
CA VAL A 92 -11.68 -8.19 5.18
C VAL A 92 -11.60 -6.99 4.25
N LEU A 93 -12.74 -6.41 3.88
CA LEU A 93 -12.79 -5.11 3.18
C LEU A 93 -12.50 -3.94 4.14
N LEU A 94 -11.41 -3.22 3.90
CA LEU A 94 -11.03 -2.02 4.66
C LEU A 94 -11.35 -0.77 3.84
N ASP A 95 -12.09 0.16 4.41
CA ASP A 95 -12.35 1.47 3.83
C ASP A 95 -11.41 2.55 4.40
N VAL A 96 -11.26 3.69 3.71
CA VAL A 96 -10.38 4.81 4.11
C VAL A 96 -10.73 5.44 5.47
N ARG A 97 -11.93 5.21 6.02
CA ARG A 97 -12.34 5.66 7.36
C ARG A 97 -12.12 4.59 8.42
N LEU A 98 -11.70 3.38 8.04
CA LEU A 98 -11.58 2.20 8.91
C LEU A 98 -12.88 1.94 9.69
N SER A 99 -14.03 2.22 9.07
CA SER A 99 -15.34 2.19 9.73
C SER A 99 -15.87 0.78 9.96
N LEU A 100 -15.40 -0.20 9.17
CA LEU A 100 -15.89 -1.58 9.13
C LEU A 100 -17.40 -1.69 8.83
N GLU A 101 -18.04 -0.62 8.34
CA GLU A 101 -19.49 -0.58 8.07
C GLU A 101 -19.91 -1.67 7.07
N ASP A 102 -19.10 -1.91 6.03
CA ASP A 102 -19.34 -2.98 5.05
C ASP A 102 -19.34 -4.39 5.69
N HIS A 103 -18.62 -4.60 6.80
CA HIS A 103 -18.65 -5.89 7.52
C HIS A 103 -19.89 -6.04 8.38
N ILE A 104 -20.31 -4.96 9.04
CA ILE A 104 -21.48 -4.98 9.91
C ILE A 104 -22.75 -5.19 9.07
N ALA A 105 -22.80 -4.62 7.87
CA ALA A 105 -23.94 -4.77 6.95
C ALA A 105 -24.00 -6.13 6.23
N ALA A 106 -22.90 -6.89 6.22
CA ALA A 106 -22.81 -8.20 5.57
C ALA A 106 -23.16 -9.38 6.51
N VAL A 107 -23.56 -9.09 7.75
CA VAL A 107 -24.02 -10.06 8.77
C VAL A 107 -25.54 -10.09 8.86
#